data_AF-A0A914XX42-F1
#
_entry.id   AF-A0A914XX42-F1
#
_cell.length_a   1.000
_cell.length_b   1.000
_cell.length_c   1.000
_cell.angle_alpha   90.00
_cell.angle_beta   90.00
_cell.angle_gamma   90.00
#
_symmetry.space_group_name_H-M   'P 1'
#
loop_
_entity.id
_entity.type
_entity.pdbx_description
1 polymer ?
#
loop_
_entity_poly.entity_id
_entity_poly.type
_entity_poly.pdbx_seq_one_letter_code
_entity_poly.pdbx_strand_id
1 'polypeptide(L)'
;MFKERCRYGHCLSEMMGGCPRQYIEILKYVDSLRYYDIPNYNKIYKLLRTAMKLFKVPEFPYDWEPLLDKTTSQKLEPAAQAPV
;
A
#
# COMPACT_ATOMS: atom_id res chain seq x y z
N MET A 1 -26.73 7.59 -3.44
CA MET A 1 -26.47 6.80 -2.20
C MET A 1 -25.29 7.41 -1.44
N PHE A 2 -25.20 7.30 -0.10
CA PHE A 2 -24.11 7.89 0.71
C PHE A 2 -22.69 7.59 0.18
N LYS A 3 -22.46 6.37 -0.35
CA LYS A 3 -21.18 5.93 -0.95
C LYS A 3 -20.68 6.85 -2.07
N GLU A 4 -21.57 7.36 -2.92
CA GLU A 4 -21.19 8.24 -4.04
C GLU A 4 -20.80 9.64 -3.56
N ARG A 5 -21.41 10.11 -2.46
CA ARG A 5 -21.11 11.42 -1.88
C ARG A 5 -19.70 11.45 -1.28
N CYS A 6 -19.24 10.34 -0.68
CA CYS A 6 -17.89 10.22 -0.11
C CYS A 6 -16.75 10.30 -1.15
N ARG A 7 -17.07 10.32 -2.45
CA ARG A 7 -16.06 10.50 -3.52
C ARG A 7 -15.78 11.97 -3.84
N TYR A 8 -16.56 12.91 -3.29
CA TYR A 8 -16.48 14.32 -3.65
C TYR A 8 -16.51 15.27 -2.44
N GLY A 9 -15.91 16.44 -2.62
CA GLY A 9 -16.05 17.59 -1.72
C GLY A 9 -15.72 17.30 -0.25
N HIS A 10 -16.58 17.82 0.63
CA HIS A 10 -16.42 17.70 2.09
C HIS A 10 -16.41 16.24 2.57
N CYS A 11 -17.29 15.40 2.02
CA CYS A 11 -17.40 14.01 2.42
C CYS A 11 -16.15 13.18 2.06
N LEU A 12 -15.46 13.52 0.96
CA LEU A 12 -14.16 12.90 0.63
C LEU A 12 -13.09 13.30 1.65
N SER A 13 -13.06 14.58 2.03
CA SER A 13 -12.12 15.08 3.03
C SER A 13 -12.34 14.45 4.41
N GLU A 14 -13.60 14.18 4.75
CA GLU A 14 -13.99 13.51 5.99
C GLU A 14 -13.58 12.03 5.98
N MET A 15 -13.86 11.31 4.88
CA MET A 15 -13.48 9.90 4.73
C MET A 15 -11.95 9.71 4.72
N MET A 16 -11.23 10.62 4.07
CA MET A 16 -9.78 10.54 3.90
C MET A 16 -9.01 11.38 4.95
N GLY A 17 -9.69 11.83 5.99
CA GLY A 17 -9.08 12.58 7.09
C GLY A 17 -7.98 11.76 7.76
N GLY A 18 -6.76 12.29 7.78
CA GLY A 18 -5.59 11.61 8.36
C GLY A 18 -4.91 10.57 7.45
N CYS A 19 -5.46 10.30 6.26
CA CYS A 19 -4.84 9.38 5.30
C CYS A 19 -3.81 10.08 4.39
N PRO A 20 -2.80 9.33 3.88
CA PRO A 20 -1.88 9.82 2.86
C PRO A 20 -2.61 10.36 1.62
N ARG A 21 -2.14 11.48 1.07
CA ARG A 21 -2.71 12.08 -0.16
C ARG A 21 -2.68 11.13 -1.36
N GLN A 22 -1.69 10.24 -1.40
CA GLN A 22 -1.54 9.21 -2.43
C GLN A 22 -2.77 8.29 -2.51
N TYR A 23 -3.48 8.08 -1.40
CA TYR A 23 -4.68 7.24 -1.40
C TYR A 23 -5.84 7.93 -2.13
N ILE A 24 -5.94 9.26 -2.04
CA ILE A 24 -6.92 10.04 -2.80
C ILE A 24 -6.63 9.94 -4.30
N GLU A 25 -5.36 9.96 -4.68
CA GLU A 25 -4.95 9.79 -6.09
C GLU A 25 -5.26 8.39 -6.62
N ILE A 26 -5.03 7.35 -5.81
CA ILE A 26 -5.43 5.97 -6.14
C ILE A 26 -6.94 5.89 -6.30
N LEU A 27 -7.71 6.50 -5.39
CA LEU A 27 -9.18 6.49 -5.42
C LEU A 27 -9.71 7.11 -6.72
N LYS A 28 -9.22 8.30 -7.08
CA LYS A 28 -9.56 8.99 -8.32
C LYS A 28 -9.16 8.19 -9.55
N TYR A 29 -8.02 7.49 -9.48
CA TYR A 29 -7.57 6.64 -10.56
C TYR A 29 -8.50 5.43 -10.76
N VAL A 30 -8.87 4.74 -9.68
CA VAL A 30 -9.82 3.62 -9.73
C VAL A 30 -11.18 4.07 -10.27
N ASP A 31 -11.67 5.23 -9.84
CA ASP A 31 -12.95 5.78 -10.32
C ASP A 31 -12.93 6.19 -11.80
N SER A 32 -11.75 6.40 -12.38
CA SER A 32 -11.62 6.71 -13.82
C SER A 32 -11.65 5.47 -14.72
N LEU A 33 -11.47 4.27 -14.15
CA LEU A 33 -11.42 3.02 -14.90
C LEU A 33 -12.83 2.51 -15.23
N ARG A 34 -12.95 1.91 -16.41
CA ARG A 34 -14.14 1.18 -16.85
C ARG A 34 -13.95 -0.32 -16.65
N TYR A 35 -15.04 -1.07 -16.79
CA TYR A 35 -15.06 -2.51 -16.59
C TYR A 35 -14.03 -3.29 -17.44
N TYR A 36 -13.79 -2.85 -18.68
CA TYR A 36 -12.87 -3.51 -19.62
C TYR A 36 -11.47 -2.89 -19.64
N ASP A 37 -11.21 -1.86 -18.85
CA ASP A 37 -9.90 -1.20 -18.82
C ASP A 37 -8.90 -2.06 -18.06
N ILE A 38 -7.67 -2.15 -18.57
CA ILE A 38 -6.58 -2.83 -17.88
C ILE A 38 -5.96 -1.87 -16.87
N PRO A 39 -6.03 -2.12 -15.55
CA PRO A 39 -5.48 -1.23 -14.56
C PRO A 39 -3.94 -1.21 -14.61
N ASN A 40 -3.35 -0.03 -14.69
CA ASN A 40 -1.93 0.20 -14.46
C ASN A 40 -1.56 0.05 -12.98
N TYR A 41 -1.26 -1.18 -12.55
CA TYR A 41 -0.80 -1.50 -11.20
C TYR A 41 0.53 -0.83 -10.85
N ASN A 42 1.42 -0.63 -11.82
CA ASN A 42 2.71 0.06 -11.59
C ASN A 42 2.51 1.46 -11.03
N LYS A 43 1.48 2.19 -11.50
CA LYS A 43 1.11 3.50 -10.97
C LYS A 43 0.69 3.41 -9.50
N ILE A 44 -0.16 2.44 -9.17
CA ILE A 44 -0.65 2.22 -7.79
C ILE A 44 0.52 1.89 -6.86
N TYR A 45 1.40 0.97 -7.25
CA TYR A 45 2.59 0.61 -6.46
C TYR A 45 3.50 1.81 -6.19
N LYS A 46 3.72 2.67 -7.19
CA LYS A 46 4.52 3.89 -7.02
C LYS A 46 3.90 4.84 -5.99
N LEU A 47 2.57 5.02 -6.02
CA LEU A 47 1.84 5.86 -5.06
C LEU A 47 1.93 5.28 -3.64
N LEU A 48 1.74 3.97 -3.47
CA LEU A 48 1.86 3.30 -2.17
C LEU A 48 3.29 3.39 -1.61
N ARG A 49 4.32 3.10 -2.41
CA ARG A 49 5.71 3.23 -1.99
C ARG A 49 6.09 4.68 -1.65
N THR A 50 5.51 5.65 -2.35
CA THR A 50 5.70 7.07 -2.03
C THR A 50 5.09 7.42 -0.66
N ALA A 51 3.88 6.93 -0.37
CA ALA A 51 3.27 7.10 0.94
C ALA A 51 4.13 6.49 2.06
N MET A 52 4.57 5.24 1.91
CA MET A 52 5.44 4.58 2.91
C MET A 52 6.73 5.36 3.16
N LYS A 53 7.38 5.87 2.10
CA LYS A 53 8.60 6.70 2.22
C LYS A 53 8.34 8.01 2.97
N LEU A 54 7.22 8.69 2.70
CA LEU A 54 6.88 9.96 3.36
C LEU A 54 6.62 9.78 4.86
N PHE A 55 5.90 8.72 5.22
CA PHE A 55 5.57 8.40 6.62
C PHE A 55 6.65 7.56 7.31
N LYS A 56 7.74 7.22 6.61
CA LYS A 56 8.86 6.41 7.11
C LYS A 56 8.41 5.08 7.72
N VAL A 57 7.42 4.45 7.08
CA VAL A 57 6.87 3.16 7.52
C VAL A 57 7.77 2.05 6.97
N PRO A 58 8.33 1.18 7.84
CA PRO A 58 9.09 0.01 7.40
C PRO A 58 8.14 -1.05 6.80
N GLU A 59 8.62 -1.80 5.81
CA GLU A 59 7.84 -2.87 5.18
C GLU A 59 7.71 -4.10 6.10
N PHE A 60 8.70 -4.32 6.97
CA PHE A 60 8.75 -5.44 7.92
C PHE A 60 9.22 -4.94 9.29
N PRO A 61 8.83 -5.59 10.39
CA PRO A 61 7.87 -6.69 10.47
C PRO A 61 6.41 -6.22 10.34
N TYR A 62 5.54 -7.08 9.84
CA TYR A 62 4.10 -6.81 9.84
C TYR A 62 3.49 -7.01 11.23
N ASP A 63 2.36 -6.37 11.51
CA ASP A 63 1.69 -6.46 12.84
C ASP A 63 1.32 -7.90 13.26
N TRP A 64 1.12 -8.78 12.28
CA TRP A 64 0.81 -10.20 12.51
C TRP A 64 2.05 -11.10 12.59
N GLU A 65 3.23 -10.57 12.26
CA GLU A 65 4.46 -11.33 12.39
C GLU A 65 4.88 -11.34 13.86
N PRO A 66 5.27 -12.51 14.41
CA PRO A 66 5.93 -12.51 15.70
C PRO A 66 7.17 -11.64 15.55
N LEU A 67 7.30 -10.62 16.41
CA LEU A 67 8.53 -9.83 16.53
C LEU A 67 9.65 -10.83 16.67
N LEU A 68 10.52 -10.91 15.66
CA LEU A 68 11.60 -11.90 15.62
C LEU A 68 12.34 -11.84 16.96
N ASP A 69 12.08 -12.83 17.82
CA ASP A 69 12.85 -13.01 19.04
C ASP A 69 14.29 -13.15 18.55
N LYS A 70 15.17 -12.29 19.06
CA LYS A 70 16.57 -12.16 18.63
C LYS A 70 17.38 -13.46 18.78
N THR A 71 16.77 -14.53 19.26
CA THR A 71 17.28 -15.89 19.41
C THR A 71 17.33 -16.68 18.10
N THR A 72 16.57 -16.29 17.06
CA THR A 72 16.52 -17.03 15.78
C THR A 72 17.35 -16.38 14.66
N SER A 73 18.41 -15.63 15.02
CA SER A 73 19.34 -15.05 14.03
C SER A 73 20.57 -15.92 13.73
N GLN A 74 20.62 -17.18 14.17
CA GLN A 74 21.73 -18.10 13.87
C GLN A 74 21.39 -19.26 12.93
N LYS A 75 20.17 -19.33 12.39
CA LYS A 75 19.84 -20.40 11.45
C LYS A 75 18.85 -19.88 10.42
N LEU A 76 19.38 -19.28 9.35
CA LEU A 76 18.85 -19.28 7.97
C LEU A 76 19.52 -18.14 7.20
N GLU A 77 20.69 -18.43 6.64
CA GLU A 77 21.20 -18.06 5.30
C GLU A 77 22.62 -18.70 5.22
N PRO A 78 23.09 -19.29 4.10
CA PRO A 78 22.55 -19.29 2.75
C PRO A 78 22.38 -20.71 2.16
N ALA A 79 21.23 -21.00 1.52
CA ALA A 79 21.05 -22.23 0.72
C ALA A 79 20.55 -21.91 -0.71
N ALA A 80 21.05 -20.84 -1.31
CA ALA A 80 20.84 -20.52 -2.72
C ALA A 80 22.19 -20.27 -3.44
N GLN A 81 23.09 -21.23 -3.31
CA GLN A 81 24.20 -21.54 -4.24
C GLN A 81 24.13 -23.08 -4.37
N ALA A 82 24.00 -23.74 -5.52
CA ALA A 82 24.21 -23.38 -6.92
C ALA A 82 23.39 -24.36 -7.83
N PRO A 83 23.90 -24.90 -8.96
CA PRO A 83 23.62 -24.45 -10.33
C PRO A 83 22.95 -25.52 -11.24
N VAL A 84 22.65 -25.07 -12.47
CA VAL A 84 22.20 -25.78 -13.71
C VAL A 84 20.69 -26.02 -13.82
#